data_AF-A0AAJ0TM21-F1
#
_entry.id   AF-A0AAJ0TM21-F1
#
_cell.length_a   1.000
_cell.length_b   1.000
_cell.length_c   1.000
_cell.angle_alpha   90.00
_cell.angle_beta   90.00
_cell.angle_gamma   90.00
#
_symmetry.space_group_name_H-M   'P 1'
#
loop_
_entity.id
_entity.type
_entity.pdbx_description
1 polymer ?
#
loop_
_entity_poly.entity_id
_entity_poly.type
_entity_poly.pdbx_seq_one_letter_code
_entity_poly.pdbx_strand_id
1 'polypeptide(L)' 'DVVKEIHRITYDLTVEETKKLKMIETLAEYEFRLDSGGDPMIQLEAYLAQLGTL' A
#
# COMPACT_ATOMS: atom_id res chain seq x y z
N ASP A 1 -3.91 0.91 -11.23
CA ASP A 1 -2.78 0.42 -12.03
C ASP A 1 -1.73 -0.20 -11.12
N VAL A 2 -0.77 0.54 -10.57
CA VAL A 2 0.21 0.02 -9.59
C VAL A 2 -0.40 -0.36 -8.24
N VAL A 3 -1.32 0.44 -7.69
CA VAL A 3 -1.98 0.15 -6.40
C VAL A 3 -2.70 -1.20 -6.40
N LYS A 4 -3.41 -1.52 -7.50
CA LYS A 4 -4.11 -2.81 -7.67
C LYS A 4 -3.13 -3.98 -7.74
N GLU A 5 -1.97 -3.78 -8.35
CA GLU A 5 -0.89 -4.76 -8.41
C GLU A 5 -0.30 -5.04 -7.02
N ILE A 6 -0.01 -3.99 -6.25
CA ILE A 6 0.46 -4.11 -4.86
C ILE A 6 -0.56 -4.87 -4.03
N HIS A 7 -1.85 -4.51 -4.13
CA HIS A 7 -2.92 -5.20 -3.42
C HIS A 7 -2.96 -6.70 -3.76
N ARG A 8 -2.87 -7.06 -5.05
CA ARG A 8 -2.84 -8.47 -5.47
C ARG A 8 -1.63 -9.22 -4.92
N ILE A 9 -0.43 -8.67 -5.10
CA ILE A 9 0.82 -9.32 -4.70
C ILE A 9 0.89 -9.47 -3.17
N THR A 10 0.24 -8.57 -2.41
CA THR A 10 0.21 -8.65 -0.93
C THR A 10 -0.36 -9.97 -0.42
N TYR A 11 -1.33 -10.57 -1.11
CA TYR A 11 -1.88 -11.88 -0.75
C TYR A 11 -0.85 -13.01 -0.89
N ASP A 12 0.02 -12.90 -1.88
CA ASP A 12 1.03 -13.91 -2.24
C ASP A 12 2.30 -13.82 -1.39
N LEU A 13 2.43 -12.78 -0.54
CA LEU A 13 3.61 -12.62 0.33
C LEU A 13 3.69 -13.70 1.41
N THR A 14 4.90 -14.21 1.65
CA THR A 14 5.18 -15.16 2.73
C THR A 14 5.53 -14.43 4.03
N VAL A 15 4.60 -13.62 4.53
CA VAL A 15 4.68 -12.90 5.81
C VAL A 15 3.47 -13.23 6.68
N GLU A 16 3.50 -12.83 7.96
CA GLU A 16 2.34 -13.05 8.85
C GLU A 16 1.07 -12.38 8.32
N GLU A 17 -0.06 -13.05 8.49
CA GLU A 17 -1.37 -12.56 8.02
C GLU A 17 -1.75 -11.20 8.64
N THR A 18 -1.35 -10.96 9.89
CA THR A 18 -1.53 -9.66 10.56
C THR A 18 -0.76 -8.54 9.86
N LYS A 19 0.44 -8.83 9.34
CA LYS A 19 1.21 -7.87 8.54
C LYS A 19 0.53 -7.61 7.20
N LYS A 20 0.05 -8.65 6.50
CA LYS A 20 -0.71 -8.47 5.24
C LYS A 20 -1.94 -7.57 5.44
N LEU A 21 -2.71 -7.81 6.50
CA LEU A 21 -3.87 -7.01 6.87
C LEU A 21 -3.50 -5.53 7.01
N LYS A 22 -2.42 -5.24 7.74
CA LYS A 22 -1.96 -3.87 7.94
C LYS A 22 -1.39 -3.22 6.66
N MET A 23 -0.75 -4.00 5.80
CA MET A 23 -0.31 -3.53 4.48
C MET A 23 -1.49 -3.16 3.58
N ILE A 24 -2.58 -3.93 3.62
CA ILE A 24 -3.81 -3.67 2.85
C ILE A 24 -4.53 -2.44 3.40
N GLU A 25 -4.70 -2.33 4.73
CA GLU A 25 -5.32 -1.17 5.37
C GLU A 25 -4.59 0.13 5.02
N THR A 26 -3.26 0.15 5.16
CA THR A 26 -2.47 1.34 4.83
C THR A 26 -2.48 1.63 3.34
N LEU A 27 -2.45 0.63 2.45
CA LEU A 27 -2.55 0.82 1.01
C LEU A 27 -3.87 1.52 0.62
N ALA A 28 -4.99 1.18 1.27
CA ALA A 28 -6.28 1.80 1.01
C ALA A 28 -6.29 3.31 1.31
N GLU A 29 -5.55 3.75 2.34
CA GLU A 29 -5.39 5.18 2.63
C GLU A 29 -4.66 5.91 1.51
N TYR A 30 -3.61 5.31 0.94
CA TYR A 30 -2.88 5.89 -0.18
C TYR A 30 -3.68 5.86 -1.47
N GLU A 31 -4.48 4.82 -1.72
CA GLU A 31 -5.43 4.77 -2.83
C GLU A 31 -6.43 5.94 -2.74
N PHE A 32 -6.99 6.16 -1.56
CA PHE A 32 -7.90 7.29 -1.32
C PHE A 32 -7.24 8.66 -1.58
N ARG A 33 -5.98 8.83 -1.16
CA ARG A 33 -5.22 10.08 -1.42
C ARG A 33 -4.97 10.28 -2.91
N LEU A 34 -4.67 9.22 -3.65
CA LEU A 34 -4.49 9.27 -5.10
C LEU A 34 -5.80 9.68 -5.78
N ASP A 35 -6.92 9.07 -5.40
CA ASP A 35 -8.25 9.41 -5.92
C ASP A 35 -8.66 10.85 -5.57
N SER A 36 -8.14 11.39 -4.47
CA SER A 36 -8.32 12.77 -4.04
C SER A 36 -7.38 13.78 -4.74
N GLY A 37 -6.60 13.35 -5.73
CA GLY A 37 -5.69 14.21 -6.49
C GLY A 37 -4.27 14.31 -5.94
N GLY A 38 -3.87 13.40 -5.05
CA GLY A 38 -2.50 13.30 -4.55
C GLY A 38 -1.50 12.92 -5.65
N ASP A 39 -0.29 13.44 -5.57
CA ASP A 39 0.77 13.12 -6.54
C ASP A 39 1.14 11.62 -6.49
N PRO A 40 1.12 10.90 -7.62
CA PRO A 40 1.37 9.46 -7.65
C PRO A 40 2.73 9.03 -7.10
N MET A 41 3.79 9.78 -7.39
CA MET A 41 5.13 9.42 -6.95
C MET A 41 5.26 9.63 -5.44
N ILE A 42 4.80 10.77 -4.94
CA ILE A 42 4.85 11.09 -3.51
C ILE A 42 4.04 10.07 -2.70
N GLN A 43 2.83 9.71 -3.14
CA GLN A 43 2.02 8.72 -2.41
C GLN A 43 2.66 7.33 -2.42
N LEU A 44 3.28 6.92 -3.53
CA LEU A 44 3.95 5.63 -3.61
C LEU A 44 5.21 5.58 -2.71
N GLU A 45 6.04 6.63 -2.72
CA GLU A 45 7.20 6.74 -1.84
C GLU A 45 6.78 6.73 -0.37
N ALA A 46 5.73 7.46 -0.02
CA ALA A 46 5.20 7.50 1.33
C ALA A 46 4.65 6.12 1.78
N TYR A 47 3.98 5.38 0.88
CA TYR A 47 3.56 4.02 1.16
C TYR A 47 4.76 3.09 1.43
N LEU A 48 5.80 3.14 0.59
CA LEU A 48 7.02 2.34 0.78
C LEU A 48 7.74 2.68 2.10
N ALA A 49 7.79 3.96 2.47
CA ALA A 49 8.32 4.39 3.75
C ALA A 49 7.48 3.85 4.93
N GLN A 50 6.16 3.87 4.81
CA GLN A 50 5.24 3.30 5.80
C GLN A 50 5.49 1.79 5.98
N LEU A 51 5.70 1.04 4.88
CA LEU A 51 6.01 -0.39 4.93
C LEU A 51 7.31 -0.68 5.70
N GLY A 52 8.34 0.17 5.58
CA GLY A 52 9.59 0.00 6.32
C GLY A 52 9.46 0.12 7.85
N THR A 53 8.33 0.63 8.34
CA THR A 53 8.05 0.80 9.78
C THR A 53 7.08 -0.25 10.35
N LEU A 54 6.57 -1.17 9.52
CA LEU A 54 5.62 -2.23 9.88
C LEU A 54 6.30 -3.54 10.33
#